data_AF-A0A7C6HUW4-F1
#
_entry.id   AF-A0A7C6HUW4-F1
#
_cell.length_a   1.000
_cell.length_b   1.000
_cell.length_c   1.000
_cell.angle_alpha   90.00
_cell.angle_beta   90.00
_cell.angle_gamma   90.00
#
_symmetry.space_group_name_H-M   'P 1'
#
loop_
_entity.id
_entity.type
_entity.pdbx_description
1 polymer ?
#
loop_
_entity_poly.entity_id
_entity_poly.type
_entity_poly.pdbx_seq_one_letter_code
_entity_poly.pdbx_strand_id
1 'polypeptide(L)' 'MNLEEIRSTEYSKCVNLLAKLIDLDDNTKEKIHKCFQSMGIKNLFINLESLDIPFEICEKLKNIKSVIEMFDE' A
#
# COMPACT_ATOMS: atom_id res chain seq x y z
N MET A 1 7.62 7.02 -21.57
CA MET A 1 6.49 6.81 -20.65
C MET A 1 5.92 8.16 -20.26
N ASN A 2 4.60 8.26 -20.22
CA ASN A 2 3.93 9.43 -19.65
C ASN A 2 3.93 9.37 -18.10
N LEU A 3 3.56 10.47 -17.44
CA LEU A 3 3.54 10.54 -15.97
C LEU A 3 2.61 9.50 -15.33
N GLU A 4 1.52 9.13 -15.99
CA GLU A 4 0.58 8.13 -15.48
C GLU A 4 1.16 6.72 -15.53
N GLU A 5 1.87 6.38 -16.60
CA GLU A 5 2.59 5.11 -16.73
C GLU A 5 3.71 5.00 -15.70
N ILE A 6 4.46 6.08 -15.46
CA ILE A 6 5.49 6.13 -14.41
C ILE A 6 4.84 5.88 -13.05
N ARG A 7 3.77 6.61 -12.73
CA ARG A 7 3.05 6.46 -11.46
C ARG A 7 2.50 5.05 -11.27
N SER A 8 1.88 4.47 -12.29
CA SER A 8 1.37 3.10 -12.24
C SER A 8 2.49 2.09 -12.00
N THR A 9 3.64 2.29 -12.62
CA THR A 9 4.82 1.43 -12.44
C THR A 9 5.35 1.53 -11.00
N GLU A 10 5.47 2.74 -10.45
CA GLU A 10 5.91 2.94 -9.07
C GLU A 10 4.91 2.36 -8.06
N TYR A 11 3.61 2.49 -8.31
CA TYR A 11 2.58 1.86 -7.47
C TYR A 11 2.71 0.34 -7.46
N SER A 12 2.91 -0.28 -8.62
CA SER A 12 3.17 -1.72 -8.70
C SER A 12 4.43 -2.13 -7.94
N LYS A 13 5.51 -1.35 -8.04
CA LYS A 13 6.75 -1.61 -7.28
C LYS A 13 6.52 -1.54 -5.76
N CYS A 14 5.84 -0.50 -5.28
CA CYS A 14 5.52 -0.34 -3.86
C CYS A 14 4.66 -1.51 -3.34
N VAL A 15 3.60 -1.89 -4.06
CA VAL A 15 2.75 -3.02 -3.67
C VAL A 15 3.53 -4.33 -3.64
N ASN A 16 4.41 -4.57 -4.62
CA ASN A 16 5.27 -5.74 -4.63
C ASN A 16 6.26 -5.75 -3.44
N LEU A 17 6.76 -4.59 -3.03
CA LEU A 17 7.61 -4.49 -1.84
C LEU A 17 6.84 -4.79 -0.56
N LEU A 18 5.64 -4.23 -0.40
CA LEU A 18 4.75 -4.54 0.72
C LEU A 18 4.44 -6.04 0.77
N ALA A 19 4.12 -6.65 -0.37
CA ALA A 19 3.86 -8.09 -0.44
C ALA A 19 5.02 -8.94 0.09
N LYS A 20 6.27 -8.54 -0.19
CA LYS A 20 7.46 -9.21 0.33
C LYS A 20 7.72 -8.95 1.82
N LEU A 21 7.38 -7.77 2.32
CA LEU A 21 7.65 -7.38 3.71
C LEU A 21 6.67 -8.00 4.70
N ILE A 22 5.39 -8.12 4.31
CA ILE A 22 4.31 -8.51 5.23
C ILE A 22 3.51 -9.72 4.75
N ASP A 23 4.03 -10.42 3.74
CA ASP A 23 3.47 -11.67 3.17
C ASP A 23 2.03 -11.50 2.69
N LEU A 24 1.84 -10.63 1.69
CA LEU A 24 0.52 -10.41 1.09
C LEU A 24 0.19 -11.47 0.05
N ASP A 25 -1.00 -12.05 0.17
CA ASP A 25 -1.61 -12.82 -0.91
C ASP A 25 -2.00 -11.93 -2.10
N ASP A 26 -2.18 -12.54 -3.27
CA ASP A 26 -2.47 -11.84 -4.52
C ASP A 26 -3.77 -11.01 -4.47
N ASN A 27 -4.78 -11.45 -3.72
CA ASN A 27 -6.04 -10.74 -3.59
C ASN A 27 -5.89 -9.48 -2.72
N THR A 28 -5.23 -9.58 -1.58
CA THR A 28 -4.93 -8.43 -0.71
C THR A 28 -4.03 -7.42 -1.42
N LYS A 29 -3.04 -7.93 -2.17
CA LYS A 29 -2.16 -7.13 -3.03
C LYS A 29 -2.94 -6.33 -4.08
N GLU A 30 -3.91 -6.96 -4.75
CA GLU A 30 -4.77 -6.28 -5.73
C GLU A 30 -5.62 -5.18 -5.09
N LYS A 31 -6.19 -5.42 -3.91
CA LYS A 31 -6.99 -4.42 -3.17
C LYS A 31 -6.16 -3.17 -2.83
N ILE A 32 -4.94 -3.35 -2.35
CA ILE A 32 -4.02 -2.24 -2.05
C ILE A 32 -3.62 -1.51 -3.33
N HIS A 33 -3.32 -2.23 -4.41
CA HIS A 33 -2.99 -1.61 -5.70
C HIS A 33 -4.12 -0.74 -6.24
N LYS A 34 -5.38 -1.22 -6.16
CA LYS A 34 -6.57 -0.43 -6.53
C LYS A 34 -6.71 0.82 -5.65
N CYS A 35 -6.42 0.72 -4.36
CA CYS A 35 -6.40 1.89 -3.47
C CYS A 35 -5.37 2.94 -3.91
N PHE A 36 -4.17 2.52 -4.32
CA PHE A 36 -3.17 3.45 -4.86
C PHE A 36 -3.66 4.14 -6.14
N GLN A 37 -4.28 3.37 -7.03
CA GLN A 37 -4.81 3.91 -8.28
C GLN A 37 -5.96 4.90 -8.06
N SER A 38 -6.83 4.65 -7.08
CA SER A 38 -8.02 5.48 -6.84
C SER A 38 -7.74 6.73 -6.02
N MET A 39 -6.89 6.64 -4.99
CA MET A 39 -6.71 7.71 -3.99
C MET A 39 -5.25 8.11 -3.82
N GLY A 40 -4.31 7.41 -4.43
CA GLY A 40 -2.87 7.64 -4.25
C GLY A 40 -2.31 7.01 -2.98
N ILE A 41 -1.00 6.75 -2.98
CA ILE A 41 -0.30 5.99 -1.92
C ILE A 41 -0.41 6.61 -0.53
N LYS A 42 -0.37 7.94 -0.41
CA LYS A 42 -0.48 8.65 0.88
C LYS A 42 -1.82 8.41 1.58
N ASN A 43 -2.87 8.14 0.80
CA ASN A 43 -4.22 7.92 1.31
C ASN A 43 -4.48 6.46 1.71
N LEU A 44 -3.55 5.53 1.47
CA LEU A 44 -3.67 4.15 1.93
C LEU A 44 -3.89 4.09 3.44
N PHE A 45 -3.01 4.76 4.19
CA PHE A 45 -2.98 4.68 5.65
C PHE A 45 -4.17 5.39 6.33
N ILE A 46 -4.86 6.26 5.61
CA ILE A 46 -6.08 6.93 6.08
C ILE A 46 -7.28 6.00 5.94
N ASN A 47 -7.30 5.17 4.89
CA ASN A 47 -8.42 4.30 4.52
C ASN A 47 -8.16 2.82 4.86
N LEU A 48 -7.19 2.52 5.72
CA LEU A 48 -6.82 1.15 6.08
C LEU A 48 -7.98 0.35 6.66
N GLU A 49 -8.79 0.99 7.51
CA GLU A 49 -9.91 0.33 8.19
C GLU A 49 -11.15 0.14 7.29
N SER A 50 -11.19 0.85 6.15
CA SER A 50 -12.25 0.68 5.15
C SER A 50 -11.88 -0.30 4.04
N LEU A 51 -10.63 -0.77 4.01
CA LEU A 51 -10.20 -1.85 3.13
C LEU A 51 -10.69 -3.19 3.69
N ASP A 52 -11.37 -3.95 2.85
CA ASP A 52 -11.76 -5.34 3.13
C ASP A 52 -10.52 -6.27 3.07
N ILE A 53 -9.64 -6.14 4.05
CA ILE A 53 -8.40 -6.93 4.18
C ILE A 53 -8.33 -7.58 5.56
N PRO A 54 -7.56 -8.67 5.72
CA PRO A 54 -7.44 -9.32 7.02
C PRO A 54 -6.90 -8.36 8.08
N PHE A 55 -7.43 -8.47 9.31
CA PHE A 55 -7.03 -7.64 10.45
C PHE A 55 -5.52 -7.67 10.69
N GLU A 56 -4.90 -8.85 10.60
CA GLU A 56 -3.46 -9.01 10.75
C GLU A 56 -2.66 -8.16 9.73
N ILE A 57 -3.12 -8.12 8.47
CA ILE A 57 -2.48 -7.30 7.44
C ILE A 57 -2.66 -5.81 7.73
N CYS A 58 -3.85 -5.41 8.21
CA CYS A 58 -4.10 -4.03 8.61
C CYS A 58 -3.12 -3.57 9.70
N GLU A 59 -2.90 -4.38 10.74
CA GLU A 59 -1.95 -4.08 11.81
C GLU A 59 -0.50 -4.04 11.31
N LYS A 60 -0.09 -4.97 10.43
CA LYS A 60 1.24 -4.93 9.79
C LYS A 60 1.45 -3.63 8.97
N LEU A 61 0.43 -3.18 8.25
CA LEU A 61 0.48 -1.91 7.50
C LEU A 61 0.54 -0.69 8.42
N LYS A 62 -0.18 -0.69 9.55
CA LYS A 62 -0.06 0.35 10.57
C LYS A 62 1.36 0.42 11.14
N ASN A 63 2.00 -0.72 11.40
CA ASN A 63 3.40 -0.74 11.84
C ASN A 63 4.35 -0.15 10.78
N ILE A 64 4.16 -0.48 9.50
CA ILE A 64 4.93 0.13 8.40
C ILE A 64 4.73 1.65 8.37
N LYS A 65 3.49 2.13 8.54
CA LYS A 65 3.19 3.57 8.62
C LYS A 65 4.03 4.24 9.70
N SER A 66 4.04 3.68 10.91
CA SER A 66 4.82 4.24 12.03
C SER A 66 6.32 4.27 11.75
N VAL A 67 6.85 3.26 11.05
CA VAL A 67 8.26 3.26 10.62
C VAL A 67 8.51 4.38 9.62
N ILE A 68 7.66 4.55 8.60
CA ILE A 68 7.80 5.63 7.62
C ILE A 68 7.75 7.00 8.31
N GLU A 69 6.75 7.22 9.18
CA GLU A 69 6.56 8.47 9.93
C GLU A 69 7.74 8.79 10.86
N MET A 70 8.48 7.78 11.34
CA MET A 70 9.69 7.99 12.13
C MET A 70 10.85 8.58 11.31
N PHE A 71 10.84 8.39 9.99
CA PHE A 71 11.89 8.87 9.08
C PHE A 71 11.46 10.07 8.23
N ASP A 72 10.19 10.47 8.26
CA ASP A 72 9.64 11.64 7.58
C ASP A 72 9.80 12.85 8.54
N GLU A 73 10.96 13.54 8.49
CA GLU A 73 11.25 14.77 9.25
C GLU A 73 10.40 15.98 8.78
#